data_AF-A0A963GE26-F1
#
_entry.id   AF-A0A963GE26-F1
#
_cell.length_a   1.000
_cell.length_b   1.000
_cell.length_c   1.000
_cell.angle_alpha   90.00
_cell.angle_beta   90.00
_cell.angle_gamma   90.00
#
_symmetry.space_group_name_H-M   'P 1'
#
loop_
_entity.id
_entity.type
_entity.pdbx_description
1 polymer ?
#
loop_
_entity_poly.entity_id
_entity_poly.type
_entity_poly.pdbx_seq_one_letter_code
_entity_poly.pdbx_strand_id
1 'polypeptide(L)'
;MKVSVEVGTLEQLRGAFAAAPEIAHDELSRFMAAATAHLQGEVQQRTPTHHGTLRGSIIGRVQPLAGGLGVEGVVGTSLAYAIPVELGTKPHMPPIEPLVDWARSKLGLSQKEARSAAWGIAGKIARRGTQGARMFGDSLDANRAQLAAGFERAVRRILTRIAGRAQ
;
A
#
# COMPACT_ATOMS: atom_id res chain seq x y z
N MET A 1 9.80 1.32 -3.93
CA MET A 1 10.48 1.24 -2.61
C MET A 1 10.97 -0.19 -2.40
N LYS A 2 12.10 -0.44 -1.71
CA LYS A 2 12.70 -1.78 -1.53
C LYS A 2 12.89 -2.10 -0.05
N VAL A 3 12.64 -3.33 0.40
CA VAL A 3 12.96 -3.82 1.76
C VAL A 3 14.30 -4.56 1.68
N SER A 4 15.23 -4.26 2.61
CA SER A 4 16.51 -4.97 2.71
C SER A 4 16.34 -6.25 3.50
N VAL A 5 16.95 -7.33 3.01
CA VAL A 5 17.01 -8.65 3.65
C VAL A 5 18.45 -9.14 3.62
N GLU A 6 18.82 -9.97 4.59
CA GLU A 6 20.18 -10.52 4.67
C GLU A 6 20.48 -11.45 3.49
N VAL A 7 21.70 -11.36 2.96
CA VAL A 7 22.16 -12.20 1.83
C VAL A 7 22.08 -13.69 2.18
N GLY A 8 22.42 -14.06 3.42
CA GLY A 8 22.33 -15.44 3.89
C GLY A 8 20.91 -16.01 3.83
N THR A 9 19.90 -15.19 4.14
CA THR A 9 18.48 -15.59 4.04
C THR A 9 18.05 -15.82 2.59
N LEU A 10 18.55 -15.01 1.65
CA LEU A 10 18.28 -15.20 0.22
C LEU A 10 18.89 -16.48 -0.32
N GLU A 11 20.11 -16.80 0.07
CA GLU A 11 20.79 -18.04 -0.30
C GLU A 11 20.06 -19.28 0.24
N GLN A 12 19.64 -19.23 1.51
CA GLN A 12 18.83 -20.28 2.12
C GLN A 12 17.50 -20.47 1.37
N LEU A 13 16.83 -19.37 1.00
CA LEU A 13 15.58 -19.45 0.26
C LEU A 13 15.79 -20.04 -1.14
N ARG A 14 16.87 -19.66 -1.84
CA ARG A 14 17.23 -20.24 -3.13
C ARG A 14 17.44 -21.76 -3.03
N GLY A 15 18.20 -22.20 -2.03
CA GLY A 15 18.40 -23.62 -1.76
C GLY A 15 17.09 -24.36 -1.44
N ALA A 16 16.21 -23.73 -0.66
CA ALA A 16 14.91 -24.30 -0.33
C ALA A 16 13.98 -24.45 -1.54
N PHE A 17 13.96 -23.47 -2.45
CA PHE A 17 13.22 -23.57 -3.71
C PHE A 17 13.75 -24.69 -4.61
N ALA A 18 15.07 -24.92 -4.61
CA ALA A 18 15.66 -26.02 -5.38
C ALA A 18 15.33 -27.40 -4.77
N ALA A 19 15.33 -27.51 -3.44
CA ALA A 19 15.11 -28.78 -2.74
C ALA A 19 13.62 -29.16 -2.63
N ALA A 20 12.74 -28.19 -2.36
CA ALA A 20 11.32 -28.42 -2.13
C ALA A 20 10.48 -27.20 -2.55
N PRO A 21 10.32 -26.95 -3.87
CA PRO A 21 9.65 -25.76 -4.40
C PRO A 21 8.23 -25.59 -3.87
N GLU A 22 7.47 -26.68 -3.72
CA GLU A 22 6.10 -26.64 -3.20
C GLU A 22 6.02 -26.16 -1.75
N ILE A 23 6.96 -26.56 -0.88
CA ILE A 23 7.00 -26.09 0.51
C ILE A 23 7.38 -24.61 0.56
N ALA A 24 8.41 -24.24 -0.21
CA ALA A 24 8.87 -22.85 -0.28
C ALA A 24 7.75 -21.92 -0.78
N HIS A 25 7.04 -22.35 -1.82
CA HIS A 25 5.93 -21.60 -2.38
C HIS A 25 4.75 -21.48 -1.41
N ASP A 26 4.33 -22.57 -0.75
CA ASP A 26 3.23 -22.55 0.22
C ASP A 26 3.51 -21.60 1.40
N GLU A 27 4.68 -21.71 2.04
CA GLU A 27 5.03 -20.84 3.18
C GLU A 27 5.20 -19.38 2.77
N LEU A 28 5.84 -19.10 1.64
CA LEU A 28 5.96 -17.73 1.14
C LEU A 28 4.60 -17.16 0.75
N SER A 29 3.72 -17.95 0.13
CA SER A 29 2.38 -17.51 -0.23
C SER A 29 1.58 -17.13 1.00
N ARG A 30 1.65 -17.92 2.07
CA ARG A 30 1.00 -17.61 3.36
C ARG A 30 1.56 -16.34 3.99
N PHE A 31 2.87 -16.19 4.00
CA PHE A 31 3.51 -14.97 4.51
C PHE A 31 3.09 -13.74 3.69
N MET A 32 3.16 -13.81 2.36
CA MET A 32 2.79 -12.72 1.47
C MET A 32 1.30 -12.38 1.59
N ALA A 33 0.41 -13.36 1.76
CA ALA A 33 -1.00 -13.13 2.00
C ALA A 33 -1.24 -12.34 3.29
N ALA A 34 -0.61 -12.76 4.41
CA ALA A 34 -0.73 -12.05 5.68
C ALA A 34 -0.13 -10.64 5.61
N ALA A 35 1.06 -10.48 5.02
CA ALA A 35 1.73 -9.20 4.86
C ALA A 35 0.91 -8.22 4.00
N THR A 36 0.38 -8.71 2.88
CA THR A 36 -0.43 -7.91 1.95
C THR A 36 -1.75 -7.49 2.59
N ALA A 37 -2.42 -8.40 3.31
CA ALA A 37 -3.67 -8.08 4.02
C ALA A 37 -3.44 -7.03 5.13
N HIS A 38 -2.35 -7.16 5.88
CA HIS A 38 -1.96 -6.18 6.91
C HIS A 38 -1.69 -4.80 6.30
N LEU A 39 -0.86 -4.74 5.26
CA LEU A 39 -0.58 -3.48 4.55
C LEU A 39 -1.82 -2.87 3.91
N GLN A 40 -2.72 -3.70 3.35
CA GLN A 40 -4.00 -3.21 2.84
C GLN A 40 -4.78 -2.48 3.94
N GLY A 41 -4.90 -3.05 5.13
CA GLY A 41 -5.57 -2.43 6.28
C GLY A 41 -4.91 -1.10 6.68
N GLU A 42 -3.58 -1.07 6.79
CA GLU A 42 -2.82 0.13 7.12
C GLU A 42 -3.05 1.27 6.10
N VAL A 43 -2.99 0.95 4.80
CA VAL A 43 -3.23 1.93 3.74
C VAL A 43 -4.67 2.43 3.80
N GLN A 44 -5.64 1.53 4.01
CA GLN A 44 -7.05 1.90 4.14
C GLN A 44 -7.28 2.86 5.31
N GLN A 45 -6.64 2.63 6.46
CA GLN A 45 -6.73 3.50 7.63
C GLN A 45 -6.15 4.89 7.36
N ARG A 46 -4.99 4.97 6.71
CA ARG A 46 -4.33 6.24 6.36
C ARG A 46 -5.01 7.01 5.23
N THR A 47 -5.85 6.33 4.44
CA THR A 47 -6.49 6.94 3.27
C THR A 47 -7.46 8.05 3.69
N PRO A 48 -7.27 9.29 3.20
CA PRO A 48 -8.20 10.38 3.44
C PRO A 48 -9.60 10.07 2.89
N THR A 49 -10.65 10.43 3.62
CA THR A 49 -12.02 10.10 3.22
C THR A 49 -12.97 11.28 3.24
N HIS A 50 -13.70 11.43 2.15
CA HIS A 50 -14.99 12.13 2.10
C HIS A 50 -16.14 11.12 2.04
N HIS A 51 -16.29 10.37 0.94
CA HIS A 51 -17.28 9.28 0.79
C HIS A 51 -16.71 7.87 1.01
N GLY A 52 -15.40 7.71 1.15
CA GLY A 52 -14.76 6.41 1.38
C GLY A 52 -14.47 5.57 0.13
N THR A 53 -14.86 6.01 -1.08
CA THR A 53 -14.64 5.28 -2.34
C THR A 53 -13.19 4.86 -2.55
N LEU A 54 -12.23 5.78 -2.35
CA LEU A 54 -10.81 5.46 -2.49
C LEU A 54 -10.38 4.40 -1.48
N ARG A 55 -10.72 4.56 -0.19
CA ARG A 55 -10.44 3.59 0.86
C ARG A 55 -10.99 2.21 0.50
N GLY A 56 -12.25 2.13 0.11
CA GLY A 56 -12.90 0.86 -0.25
C GLY A 56 -12.34 0.21 -1.51
N SER A 57 -11.70 0.97 -2.40
CA SER A 57 -11.09 0.45 -3.63
C SER A 57 -9.68 -0.16 -3.43
N ILE A 58 -9.05 0.09 -2.28
CA ILE A 58 -7.70 -0.41 -2.00
C ILE A 58 -7.78 -1.89 -1.67
N ILE A 59 -7.10 -2.68 -2.49
CA ILE A 59 -7.08 -4.14 -2.41
C ILE A 59 -5.66 -4.67 -2.42
N GLY A 60 -5.49 -5.78 -1.72
CA GLY A 60 -4.31 -6.62 -1.67
C GLY A 60 -4.48 -7.82 -2.60
N ARG A 61 -3.45 -8.15 -3.37
CA ARG A 61 -3.40 -9.35 -4.21
C ARG A 61 -2.05 -10.03 -4.01
N VAL A 62 -2.08 -11.36 -4.05
CA VAL A 62 -0.88 -12.19 -4.01
C VAL A 62 -0.87 -13.06 -5.24
N GLN A 63 0.27 -13.11 -5.93
CA GLN A 63 0.44 -13.87 -7.15
C GLN A 63 1.85 -14.49 -7.20
N PRO A 64 2.01 -15.70 -7.76
CA PRO A 64 3.35 -16.23 -8.04
C PRO A 64 4.11 -15.30 -8.99
N LEU A 65 5.42 -15.17 -8.80
CA LEU A 65 6.26 -14.41 -9.73
C LEU A 65 6.37 -15.15 -11.07
N ALA A 66 6.39 -14.38 -12.16
CA ALA A 66 6.70 -14.91 -13.48
C ALA A 66 8.12 -15.52 -13.47
N GLY A 67 8.22 -16.83 -13.71
CA GLY A 67 9.47 -17.60 -13.59
C GLY A 67 9.51 -18.57 -12.40
N GLY A 68 8.46 -18.64 -11.56
CA GLY A 68 8.26 -19.69 -10.55
C GLY A 68 9.09 -19.54 -9.27
N LEU A 69 10.08 -18.64 -9.25
CA LEU A 69 10.89 -18.35 -8.07
C LEU A 69 10.34 -17.15 -7.31
N GLY A 70 9.43 -17.43 -6.38
CA GLY A 70 8.94 -16.46 -5.40
C GLY A 70 7.47 -16.04 -5.59
N VAL A 71 7.04 -15.15 -4.71
CA VAL A 71 5.66 -14.69 -4.60
C VAL A 71 5.65 -13.18 -4.50
N GLU A 72 4.79 -12.54 -5.29
CA GLU A 72 4.57 -11.09 -5.30
C GLU A 72 3.29 -10.76 -4.54
N GLY A 73 3.36 -9.72 -3.71
CA GLY A 73 2.21 -9.11 -3.04
C GLY A 73 2.06 -7.66 -3.49
N VAL A 74 0.87 -7.30 -3.95
CA VAL A 74 0.55 -5.96 -4.46
C VAL A 74 -0.59 -5.38 -3.63
N VAL A 75 -0.39 -4.19 -3.08
CA VAL A 75 -1.45 -3.38 -2.45
C VAL A 75 -1.63 -2.12 -3.29
N GLY A 76 -2.84 -1.91 -3.81
CA GLY A 76 -3.10 -0.81 -4.74
C GLY A 76 -4.57 -0.59 -5.02
N THR A 77 -4.85 0.34 -5.93
CA THR A 77 -6.18 0.66 -6.44
C THR A 77 -6.09 0.95 -7.94
N SER A 78 -7.17 0.66 -8.67
CA SER A 78 -7.31 1.01 -10.08
C SER A 78 -7.79 2.45 -10.30
N LEU A 79 -8.13 3.19 -9.24
CA LEU A 79 -8.60 4.57 -9.34
C LEU A 79 -7.44 5.52 -9.70
N ALA A 80 -7.45 6.04 -10.93
CA ALA A 80 -6.37 6.90 -11.43
C ALA A 80 -6.12 8.14 -10.56
N TYR A 81 -7.17 8.70 -9.95
CA TYR A 81 -7.05 9.86 -9.06
C TYR A 81 -6.36 9.54 -7.72
N ALA A 82 -6.07 8.28 -7.41
CA ALA A 82 -5.30 7.91 -6.22
C ALA A 82 -3.86 8.43 -6.28
N ILE A 83 -3.29 8.56 -7.49
CA ILE A 83 -1.92 9.07 -7.68
C ILE A 83 -1.76 10.49 -7.13
N PRO A 84 -2.58 11.48 -7.52
CA PRO A 84 -2.48 12.82 -6.95
C PRO A 84 -2.90 12.91 -5.47
N VAL A 85 -3.65 11.93 -4.94
CA VAL A 85 -3.91 11.84 -3.49
C VAL A 85 -2.66 11.36 -2.74
N GLU A 86 -1.97 10.35 -3.27
CA GLU A 86 -0.76 9.81 -2.68
C GLU A 86 0.40 10.81 -2.73
N LEU A 87 0.66 11.37 -3.91
CA LEU A 87 1.85 12.14 -4.22
C LEU A 87 1.63 13.67 -4.15
N GLY A 88 0.38 14.11 -4.16
CA GLY A 88 0.04 15.51 -4.31
C GLY A 88 0.01 15.93 -5.78
N THR A 89 -0.17 17.23 -6.00
CA THR A 89 -0.27 17.83 -7.33
C THR A 89 0.61 19.07 -7.44
N LYS A 90 1.04 19.38 -8.65
CA LYS A 90 1.61 20.70 -8.97
C LYS A 90 0.53 21.79 -8.89
N PRO A 91 0.92 23.07 -8.77
CA PRO A 91 -0.03 24.18 -8.82
C PRO A 91 -0.92 24.13 -10.07
N HIS A 92 -2.23 24.21 -9.87
CA HIS A 92 -3.24 24.22 -10.94
C HIS A 92 -4.54 24.83 -10.41
N MET A 93 -5.42 25.31 -11.30
CA MET A 93 -6.75 25.78 -10.90
C MET A 93 -7.73 24.61 -10.87
N PRO A 94 -8.23 24.18 -9.70
CA PRO A 94 -9.22 23.12 -9.63
C PRO A 94 -10.63 23.64 -9.99
N PRO A 95 -11.56 22.75 -10.39
CA PRO A 95 -12.96 23.12 -10.54
C PRO A 95 -13.55 23.55 -9.18
N ILE A 96 -14.35 24.62 -9.19
CA ILE A 96 -14.85 25.24 -7.97
C ILE A 96 -16.00 24.45 -7.35
N GLU A 97 -16.97 23.98 -8.14
CA GLU A 97 -18.18 23.34 -7.59
C GLU A 97 -17.89 22.11 -6.70
N PRO A 98 -16.97 21.19 -7.07
CA PRO A 98 -16.59 20.10 -6.17
C PRO A 98 -16.01 20.57 -4.82
N LEU A 99 -15.32 21.73 -4.80
CA LEU A 99 -14.81 22.31 -3.56
C LEU A 99 -15.92 22.97 -2.73
N VAL A 100 -16.96 23.50 -3.37
CA VAL A 100 -18.16 24.00 -2.67
C VAL A 100 -18.84 22.86 -1.95
N ASP A 101 -19.12 21.75 -2.66
CA ASP A 101 -19.78 20.57 -2.09
C ASP A 101 -18.97 19.96 -0.95
N TRP A 102 -17.64 19.86 -1.15
CA TRP A 102 -16.73 19.42 -0.10
C TRP A 102 -16.77 20.36 1.11
N ALA A 103 -16.72 21.68 0.93
CA ALA A 103 -16.74 22.65 2.02
C ALA A 103 -18.05 22.61 2.81
N ARG A 104 -19.19 22.45 2.13
CA ARG A 104 -20.47 22.26 2.82
C ARG A 104 -20.48 20.99 3.65
N SER A 105 -20.06 19.88 3.05
CA SER A 105 -20.11 18.57 3.70
C SER A 105 -19.08 18.42 4.82
N LYS A 106 -17.87 18.98 4.68
CA LYS A 106 -16.78 18.82 5.64
C LYS A 106 -16.71 19.93 6.68
N LEU A 107 -17.06 21.16 6.32
CA LEU A 107 -16.94 22.32 7.21
C LEU A 107 -18.30 22.80 7.73
N GLY A 108 -19.42 22.24 7.26
CA GLY A 108 -20.77 22.60 7.71
C GLY A 108 -21.20 24.00 7.26
N LEU A 109 -20.55 24.58 6.25
CA LEU A 109 -20.79 25.95 5.80
C LEU A 109 -22.09 26.08 5.00
N SER A 110 -22.71 27.26 5.06
CA SER A 110 -23.82 27.61 4.16
C SER A 110 -23.35 27.66 2.70
N GLN A 111 -24.28 27.64 1.73
CA GLN A 111 -23.94 27.70 0.30
C GLN A 111 -23.05 28.90 -0.05
N LYS A 112 -23.36 30.08 0.50
CA LYS A 112 -22.61 31.31 0.23
C LYS A 112 -21.20 31.26 0.82
N GLU A 113 -21.08 30.81 2.07
CA GLU A 113 -19.79 30.68 2.77
C GLU A 113 -18.92 29.60 2.12
N ALA A 114 -19.51 28.46 1.75
CA ALA A 114 -18.83 27.37 1.07
C ALA A 114 -18.27 27.81 -0.28
N ARG A 115 -19.01 28.64 -1.04
CA ARG A 115 -18.52 29.19 -2.31
C ARG A 115 -17.33 30.12 -2.10
N SER A 116 -17.35 30.96 -1.07
CA SER A 116 -16.22 31.81 -0.71
C SER A 116 -14.99 30.98 -0.30
N ALA A 117 -15.21 29.97 0.56
CA ALA A 117 -14.16 29.04 0.99
C ALA A 117 -13.56 28.28 -0.20
N ALA A 118 -14.38 27.79 -1.13
CA ALA A 118 -13.95 27.08 -2.33
C ALA A 118 -13.00 27.91 -3.19
N TRP A 119 -13.30 29.19 -3.41
CA TRP A 119 -12.39 30.10 -4.13
C TRP A 119 -11.07 30.32 -3.39
N GLY A 120 -11.11 30.46 -2.06
CA GLY A 120 -9.88 30.55 -1.25
C GLY A 120 -9.01 29.29 -1.34
N ILE A 121 -9.64 28.12 -1.25
CA ILE A 121 -8.96 26.82 -1.39
C ILE A 121 -8.38 26.67 -2.80
N ALA A 122 -9.18 26.97 -3.83
CA ALA A 122 -8.74 26.92 -5.22
C ALA A 122 -7.56 27.85 -5.48
N GLY A 123 -7.58 29.08 -4.94
CA GLY A 123 -6.47 30.01 -5.04
C GLY A 123 -5.19 29.50 -4.35
N LYS A 124 -5.32 28.81 -3.22
CA LYS A 124 -4.18 28.16 -2.55
C LYS A 124 -3.60 27.03 -3.40
N ILE A 125 -4.44 26.17 -3.97
CA ILE A 125 -4.03 25.07 -4.85
C ILE A 125 -3.41 25.62 -6.14
N ALA A 126 -3.97 26.68 -6.72
CA ALA A 126 -3.42 27.34 -7.91
C ALA A 126 -2.02 27.91 -7.70
N ARG A 127 -1.67 28.28 -6.46
CA ARG A 127 -0.34 28.80 -6.11
C ARG A 127 0.65 27.73 -5.67
N ARG A 128 0.19 26.67 -5.01
CA ARG A 128 1.08 25.72 -4.30
C ARG A 128 0.88 24.26 -4.69
N GLY A 129 -0.21 23.93 -5.36
CA GLY A 129 -0.64 22.56 -5.57
C GLY A 129 -1.23 21.94 -4.30
N THR A 130 -1.22 20.61 -4.23
CA THR A 130 -1.64 19.83 -3.07
C THR A 130 -0.48 19.02 -2.51
N GLN A 131 -0.43 18.86 -1.19
CA GLN A 131 0.46 17.93 -0.54
C GLN A 131 -0.12 16.51 -0.63
N GLY A 132 0.71 15.53 -0.96
CA GLY A 132 0.32 14.12 -0.96
C GLY A 132 0.10 13.59 0.45
N ALA A 133 -0.91 12.73 0.61
CA ALA A 133 -1.22 12.06 1.86
C ALA A 133 -0.20 10.95 2.22
N ARG A 134 0.57 10.47 1.23
CA ARG A 134 1.52 9.37 1.35
C ARG A 134 0.96 8.10 2.03
N MET A 135 -0.32 7.79 1.81
CA MET A 135 -1.01 6.66 2.43
C MET A 135 -0.37 5.30 2.10
N PHE A 136 0.19 5.14 0.89
CA PHE A 136 0.93 3.93 0.51
C PHE A 136 2.38 3.95 1.02
N GLY A 137 3.10 5.05 0.76
CA GLY A 137 4.48 5.21 1.18
C GLY A 137 4.66 5.06 2.69
N ASP A 138 3.88 5.80 3.48
CA ASP A 138 3.97 5.79 4.94
C ASP A 138 3.60 4.44 5.54
N SER A 139 2.61 3.76 4.96
CA SER A 139 2.23 2.39 5.38
C SER A 139 3.38 1.42 5.21
N LEU A 140 4.06 1.44 4.05
CA LEU A 140 5.17 0.55 3.80
C LEU A 140 6.41 0.92 4.65
N ASP A 141 6.69 2.20 4.82
CA ASP A 141 7.80 2.66 5.66
C ASP A 141 7.60 2.25 7.13
N ALA A 142 6.38 2.44 7.67
CA ALA A 142 6.07 2.07 9.05
C ALA A 142 6.16 0.56 9.32
N ASN A 143 5.91 -0.27 8.31
CA ASN A 143 5.85 -1.73 8.46
C ASN A 143 7.13 -2.44 7.97
N ARG A 144 8.12 -1.70 7.47
CA ARG A 144 9.34 -2.24 6.85
C ARG A 144 10.07 -3.27 7.72
N ALA A 145 10.32 -2.94 8.99
CA ALA A 145 11.04 -3.82 9.91
C ALA A 145 10.24 -5.09 10.22
N GLN A 146 8.92 -4.97 10.42
CA GLN A 146 8.03 -6.10 10.66
C GLN A 146 7.97 -7.04 9.45
N LEU A 147 7.95 -6.49 8.23
CA LEU A 147 7.96 -7.27 7.00
C LEU A 147 9.27 -8.04 6.82
N ALA A 148 10.42 -7.41 7.05
CA ALA A 148 11.73 -8.07 6.98
C ALA A 148 11.82 -9.23 8.00
N ALA A 149 11.49 -8.97 9.27
CA ALA A 149 11.49 -10.00 10.30
C ALA A 149 10.46 -11.11 10.03
N GLY A 150 9.31 -10.76 9.43
CA GLY A 150 8.29 -11.71 9.02
C GLY A 150 8.77 -12.64 7.91
N PHE A 151 9.50 -12.11 6.94
CA PHE A 151 10.10 -12.86 5.85
C PHE A 151 11.16 -13.85 6.38
N GLU A 152 12.04 -13.42 7.26
CA GLU A 152 13.02 -14.32 7.90
C GLU A 152 12.35 -15.45 8.69
N ARG A 153 11.23 -15.17 9.38
CA ARG A 153 10.43 -16.21 10.04
C ARG A 153 9.83 -17.19 9.02
N ALA A 154 9.40 -16.72 7.85
CA ALA A 154 8.89 -17.59 6.80
C ALA A 154 10.00 -18.52 6.26
N VAL A 155 11.18 -17.99 5.97
CA VAL A 155 12.33 -18.79 5.52
C VAL A 155 12.70 -19.86 6.57
N ARG A 156 12.74 -19.50 7.86
CA ARG A 156 12.97 -20.49 8.92
C ARG A 156 11.94 -21.62 8.93
N ARG A 157 10.64 -21.30 8.80
CA ARG A 157 9.58 -22.32 8.70
C ARG A 157 9.75 -23.24 7.49
N ILE A 158 10.16 -22.70 6.34
CA ILE A 158 10.46 -23.49 5.14
C ILE A 158 11.55 -24.51 5.44
N LEU A 159 12.68 -24.05 5.98
CA LEU A 159 13.82 -24.92 6.29
C LEU A 159 13.44 -26.01 7.31
N THR A 160 12.67 -25.66 8.36
CA THR A 160 12.17 -26.64 9.33
C THR A 160 11.27 -27.69 8.69
N ARG A 161 10.35 -27.29 7.80
CA ARG A 161 9.46 -28.23 7.09
C ARG A 161 10.21 -29.14 6.12
N ILE A 162 11.27 -28.64 5.47
CA ILE A 162 12.12 -29.46 4.61
C ILE A 162 12.88 -30.50 5.44
N ALA A 163 13.52 -30.08 6.55
CA ALA A 163 14.26 -30.99 7.43
C ALA A 163 13.37 -32.08 8.04
N GLY A 164 12.13 -31.74 8.41
CA GLY A 164 11.16 -32.71 8.95
C GLY A 164 10.61 -33.73 7.94
N ARG A 165 10.83 -33.55 6.63
CA ARG A 165 10.52 -34.57 5.61
C ARG A 165 11.65 -35.56 5.37
N ALA A 166 12.86 -35.26 5.83
CA ALA A 166 14.04 -36.09 5.65
C ALA A 166 14.23 -37.14 6.77
N GLN A 167 13.33 -37.14 7.77
CA GLN A 167 13.21 -38.12 8.85
C GLN A 167 12.05 -39.07 8.54
#